data_AF-A0A843SLK2-F1
#
_entry.id   AF-A0A843SLK2-F1
#
_cell.length_a   1.000
_cell.length_b   1.000
_cell.length_c   1.000
_cell.angle_alpha   90.00
_cell.angle_beta   90.00
_cell.angle_gamma   90.00
#
_symmetry.space_group_name_H-M   'P 1'
#
loop_
_entity.id
_entity.type
_entity.pdbx_description
1 polymer ?
#
loop_
_entity_poly.entity_id
_entity_poly.type
_entity_poly.pdbx_seq_one_letter_code
_entity_poly.pdbx_strand_id
1 'polypeptide(L)'
;MGNSYGWRALIVVALLALGCKVGLAQIGPRYVIELEGAAPVAPAAPGRVQLVGKGLALIHFQGLSILTVGADADAYSAEAVRQWPAADLLLVTPAGSGRYGGVAPLASLGKLPVIVAEPAAASSQMEGADAPRFYPMQTWDTLHLRKGKTRLRVTALPGQPGTANVAGFMLEVGNSWASYRLYVSCEQLGADEAGALAQRLPGADLALLPDPERKAPLLLALQRAARPAAGNLAAKPAALTEAGHAFKALKR
;
A
#
# COMPACT_ATOMS: atom_id res chain seq x y z
N MET A 1 -3.75 -53.49 35.02
CA MET A 1 -4.67 -52.36 34.72
C MET A 1 -3.84 -51.29 34.06
N GLY A 2 -3.97 -51.18 32.73
CA GLY A 2 -2.98 -50.59 31.84
C GLY A 2 -3.02 -49.05 31.76
N ASN A 3 -1.87 -48.51 31.35
CA ASN A 3 -1.41 -47.12 31.31
C ASN A 3 -2.20 -46.17 30.37
N SER A 4 -3.53 -46.33 30.27
CA SER A 4 -4.39 -45.62 29.32
C SER A 4 -4.50 -44.11 29.59
N TYR A 5 -4.27 -43.68 30.83
CA TYR A 5 -4.25 -42.27 31.21
C TYR A 5 -3.01 -41.52 30.70
N GLY A 6 -1.83 -42.16 30.72
CA GLY A 6 -0.59 -41.55 30.24
C GLY A 6 -0.60 -41.29 28.73
N TRP A 7 -1.18 -42.22 27.96
CA TRP A 7 -1.28 -42.07 26.51
C TRP A 7 -2.23 -40.95 26.11
N ARG A 8 -3.38 -40.81 26.80
CA ARG A 8 -4.35 -39.73 26.55
C ARG A 8 -3.76 -38.36 26.86
N ALA A 9 -2.99 -38.23 27.94
CA ALA A 9 -2.30 -36.98 28.28
C ALA A 9 -1.27 -36.58 27.21
N LEU A 10 -0.50 -37.55 26.69
CA LEU A 10 0.47 -37.30 25.62
C LEU A 10 -0.20 -36.87 24.30
N ILE A 11 -1.34 -37.47 23.93
CA ILE A 11 -2.10 -37.05 22.74
C ILE A 11 -2.62 -35.62 22.90
N VAL A 12 -3.19 -35.28 24.05
CA VAL A 12 -3.72 -33.93 24.30
C VAL A 12 -2.60 -32.88 24.26
N VAL A 13 -1.45 -33.17 24.87
CA VAL A 13 -0.28 -32.26 24.84
C VAL A 13 0.27 -32.14 23.41
N ALA A 14 0.32 -33.22 22.64
CA ALA A 14 0.75 -33.18 21.25
C ALA A 14 -0.21 -32.36 20.36
N LEU A 15 -1.53 -32.51 20.55
CA LEU A 15 -2.55 -31.72 19.84
C LEU A 15 -2.49 -30.24 20.23
N LEU A 16 -2.28 -29.91 21.51
CA LEU A 16 -2.08 -28.54 21.98
C LEU A 16 -0.80 -27.93 21.40
N ALA A 17 0.31 -28.67 21.37
CA ALA A 17 1.56 -28.21 20.78
C ALA A 17 1.44 -28.03 19.25
N LEU A 18 0.71 -28.90 18.56
CA LEU A 18 0.44 -28.77 17.13
C LEU A 18 -0.48 -27.58 16.83
N GLY A 19 -1.53 -27.38 17.63
CA GLY A 19 -2.43 -26.22 17.56
C GLY A 19 -1.71 -24.89 17.81
N CYS A 20 -0.79 -24.84 18.78
CA CYS A 20 0.04 -23.65 19.02
C CYS A 20 1.00 -23.35 17.85
N LYS A 21 1.57 -24.37 17.20
CA LYS A 21 2.43 -24.16 16.02
C LYS A 21 1.66 -23.64 14.81
N VAL A 22 0.41 -24.06 14.64
CA VAL A 22 -0.47 -23.56 13.56
C VAL A 22 -1.00 -22.16 13.86
N GLY A 23 -1.25 -21.82 15.13
CA GLY A 23 -1.75 -20.50 15.54
C GLY A 23 -0.71 -19.36 15.59
N LEU A 24 0.58 -19.67 15.71
CA LEU A 24 1.66 -18.66 15.78
C LEU A 24 2.31 -18.32 14.42
N ALA A 25 1.92 -18.98 13.32
CA ALA A 25 2.63 -18.91 12.04
C ALA A 25 2.49 -17.58 11.24
N GLN A 26 1.86 -16.53 11.78
CA GLN A 26 1.72 -15.24 11.08
C GLN A 26 1.97 -14.00 11.96
N ILE A 27 2.76 -14.12 13.03
CA ILE A 27 3.16 -12.93 13.80
C ILE A 27 4.40 -12.30 13.15
N GLY A 28 4.23 -11.67 11.99
CA GLY A 28 5.31 -11.00 11.27
C GLY A 28 4.91 -10.50 9.88
N PRO A 29 5.66 -9.56 9.30
CA PRO A 29 5.41 -9.14 7.92
C PRO A 29 5.62 -10.29 6.95
N ARG A 30 4.72 -10.40 5.98
CA ARG A 30 4.84 -11.36 4.87
C ARG A 30 6.12 -11.12 4.07
N TYR A 31 6.48 -9.84 3.90
CA TYR A 31 7.65 -9.44 3.15
C TYR A 31 8.47 -8.41 3.90
N VAL A 32 9.79 -8.52 3.78
CA VAL A 32 10.75 -7.54 4.29
C VAL A 32 11.70 -7.14 3.16
N ILE A 33 11.84 -5.84 2.93
CA ILE A 33 12.72 -5.26 1.92
C ILE A 33 13.70 -4.32 2.61
N GLU A 34 14.99 -4.54 2.34
CA GLU A 34 16.07 -3.66 2.79
C GLU A 34 16.70 -3.03 1.56
N LEU A 35 16.59 -1.71 1.46
CA LEU A 35 17.17 -0.91 0.38
C LEU A 35 18.43 -0.20 0.86
N GLU A 36 19.38 -0.06 -0.05
CA GLU A 36 20.56 0.75 0.19
C GLU A 36 20.15 2.22 0.38
N GLY A 37 20.58 2.82 1.49
CA GLY A 37 20.31 4.21 1.80
C GLY A 37 21.40 5.11 1.22
N ALA A 38 21.00 6.17 0.52
CA ALA A 38 21.90 7.29 0.24
C ALA A 38 22.21 8.08 1.53
N ALA A 39 23.22 8.95 1.47
CA ALA A 39 23.57 9.85 2.57
C ALA A 39 22.32 10.59 3.12
N PRO A 40 22.28 10.87 4.44
CA PRO A 40 21.09 11.39 5.10
C PRO A 40 20.62 12.71 4.44
N VAL A 41 19.40 12.68 3.89
CA VAL A 41 18.68 13.89 3.45
C VAL A 41 18.38 14.74 4.69
N ALA A 42 18.47 16.06 4.54
CA ALA A 42 18.21 17.00 5.62
C ALA A 42 16.90 16.65 6.36
N PRO A 43 16.92 16.47 7.70
CA PRO A 43 15.85 15.87 8.49
C PRO A 43 14.57 16.72 8.61
N ALA A 44 14.45 17.80 7.84
CA ALA A 44 13.40 18.82 7.97
C ALA A 44 12.48 18.96 6.74
N ALA A 45 12.79 18.34 5.60
CA ALA A 45 11.93 18.46 4.43
C ALA A 45 10.59 17.75 4.68
N PRO A 46 9.43 18.41 4.48
CA PRO A 46 8.14 17.76 4.55
C PRO A 46 8.06 16.64 3.50
N GLY A 47 7.32 15.58 3.81
CA GLY A 47 6.94 14.60 2.82
C GLY A 47 6.05 15.24 1.77
N ARG A 48 5.95 14.62 0.58
CA ARG A 48 5.12 15.15 -0.50
C ARG A 48 4.47 14.04 -1.30
N VAL A 49 3.26 14.31 -1.78
CA VAL A 49 2.56 13.51 -2.79
C VAL A 49 2.33 14.39 -4.02
N GLN A 50 2.76 13.97 -5.21
CA GLN A 50 2.68 14.76 -6.44
C GLN A 50 2.15 13.95 -7.61
N LEU A 51 1.41 14.59 -8.51
CA LEU A 51 1.16 14.05 -9.84
C LEU A 51 2.45 14.16 -10.65
N VAL A 52 2.89 13.05 -11.24
CA VAL A 52 4.13 12.99 -12.06
C VAL A 52 3.90 12.44 -13.46
N GLY A 53 2.64 12.28 -13.83
CA GLY A 53 2.17 11.76 -15.11
C GLY A 53 0.71 11.36 -15.00
N LYS A 54 0.10 10.99 -16.12
CA LYS A 54 -1.33 10.66 -16.19
C LYS A 54 -1.66 9.44 -15.34
N GLY A 55 -2.33 9.63 -14.21
CA GLY A 55 -2.63 8.57 -13.24
C GLY A 55 -1.45 8.12 -12.38
N LEU A 56 -0.30 8.82 -12.42
CA LEU A 56 0.88 8.53 -11.60
C LEU A 56 0.98 9.47 -10.42
N ALA A 57 0.96 8.92 -9.21
CA ALA A 57 1.27 9.67 -8.00
C ALA A 57 2.61 9.21 -7.41
N LEU A 58 3.48 10.18 -7.11
CA LEU A 58 4.77 9.95 -6.49
C LEU A 58 4.75 10.47 -5.06
N ILE A 59 5.05 9.57 -4.12
CA ILE A 59 5.13 9.85 -2.70
C ILE A 59 6.60 9.89 -2.32
N HIS A 60 7.06 11.02 -1.79
CA HIS A 60 8.42 11.21 -1.31
C HIS A 60 8.44 11.46 0.20
N PHE A 61 9.31 10.77 0.92
CA PHE A 61 9.53 11.00 2.34
C PHE A 61 10.94 10.61 2.76
N GLN A 62 11.74 11.56 3.26
CA GLN A 62 13.09 11.33 3.82
C GLN A 62 13.96 10.38 2.97
N GLY A 63 14.05 10.66 1.65
CA GLY A 63 14.85 9.89 0.70
C GLY A 63 14.23 8.58 0.21
N LEU A 64 13.04 8.20 0.70
CA LEU A 64 12.22 7.13 0.14
C LEU A 64 11.25 7.69 -0.91
N SER A 65 11.15 7.00 -2.04
CA SER A 65 10.26 7.32 -3.16
C SER A 65 9.34 6.14 -3.49
N ILE A 66 8.03 6.36 -3.49
CA ILE A 66 7.01 5.34 -3.77
C ILE A 66 6.16 5.83 -4.93
N LEU A 67 6.19 5.12 -6.06
CA LEU A 67 5.34 5.42 -7.21
C LEU A 67 4.06 4.59 -7.10
N THR A 68 2.91 5.22 -7.26
CA THR A 68 1.61 4.56 -7.27
C THR A 68 0.92 4.78 -8.61
N VAL A 69 0.34 3.71 -9.16
CA VAL A 69 -0.32 3.74 -10.48
C VAL A 69 -1.50 2.76 -10.51
N GLY A 70 -2.58 3.13 -11.18
CA GLY A 70 -3.64 2.17 -11.52
C GLY A 70 -3.27 1.38 -12.76
N ALA A 71 -3.53 0.06 -12.77
CA ALA A 71 -3.28 -0.78 -13.94
C ALA A 71 -4.11 -0.37 -15.18
N ASP A 72 -5.07 0.53 -15.01
CA ASP A 72 -5.92 1.07 -16.06
C ASP A 72 -5.68 2.56 -16.36
N ALA A 73 -4.65 3.16 -15.74
CA ALA A 73 -4.19 4.51 -16.01
C ALA A 73 -3.55 4.61 -17.41
N ASP A 74 -3.65 5.77 -18.04
CA ASP A 74 -3.03 6.02 -19.36
C ASP A 74 -1.51 5.82 -19.35
N ALA A 75 -0.86 6.08 -18.20
CA ALA A 75 0.57 5.85 -18.04
C ALA A 75 0.97 4.37 -17.89
N TYR A 76 0.01 3.44 -17.75
CA TYR A 76 0.27 2.01 -17.57
C TYR A 76 0.39 1.29 -18.93
N SER A 77 1.49 1.54 -19.64
CA SER A 77 1.80 0.87 -20.91
C SER A 77 3.29 0.60 -21.05
N ALA A 78 3.65 -0.40 -21.88
CA ALA A 78 5.05 -0.80 -22.08
C ALA A 78 5.96 0.34 -22.61
N GLU A 79 5.36 1.32 -23.30
CA GLU A 79 6.08 2.51 -23.78
C GLU A 79 6.21 3.56 -22.67
N ALA A 80 5.11 3.89 -22.00
CA ALA A 80 5.09 4.94 -20.98
C ALA A 80 5.93 4.58 -19.73
N VAL A 81 5.98 3.29 -19.36
CA VAL A 81 6.76 2.79 -18.21
C VAL A 81 8.25 3.16 -18.31
N ARG A 82 8.80 3.27 -19.52
CA ARG A 82 10.21 3.65 -19.75
C ARG A 82 10.52 5.09 -19.36
N GLN A 83 9.49 5.92 -19.24
CA GLN A 83 9.60 7.35 -18.93
C GLN A 83 9.17 7.65 -17.49
N TRP A 84 8.79 6.64 -16.71
CA TRP A 84 8.39 6.86 -15.33
C TRP A 84 9.55 7.40 -14.49
N PRO A 85 9.27 8.28 -13.53
CA PRO A 85 10.30 8.75 -12.62
C PRO A 85 10.87 7.58 -11.81
N ALA A 86 12.15 7.68 -11.47
CA ALA A 86 12.80 6.70 -10.60
C ALA A 86 12.08 6.62 -9.25
N ALA A 87 11.88 5.40 -8.76
CA ALA A 87 11.25 5.11 -7.49
C ALA A 87 11.96 3.94 -6.78
N ASP A 88 11.83 3.87 -5.47
CA ASP A 88 12.35 2.77 -4.65
C ASP A 88 11.36 1.60 -4.57
N LEU A 89 10.07 1.88 -4.78
CA LEU A 89 8.97 0.94 -4.69
C LEU A 89 7.86 1.38 -5.65
N LEU A 90 7.30 0.43 -6.39
CA LEU A 90 6.08 0.61 -7.17
C LEU A 90 4.91 -0.05 -6.45
N LEU A 91 3.77 0.64 -6.37
CA LEU A 91 2.49 0.10 -5.95
C LEU A 91 1.50 0.19 -7.11
N VAL A 92 1.03 -0.96 -7.58
CA VAL A 92 0.05 -1.03 -8.67
C VAL A 92 -1.30 -1.41 -8.10
N THR A 93 -2.28 -0.52 -8.25
CA THR A 93 -3.68 -0.85 -7.94
C THR A 93 -4.32 -1.58 -9.12
N PRO A 94 -5.24 -2.53 -8.86
CA PRO A 94 -5.91 -3.27 -9.93
C PRO A 94 -6.72 -2.32 -10.82
N ALA A 95 -6.93 -2.73 -12.07
CA ALA A 95 -7.78 -2.00 -13.00
C ALA A 95 -9.22 -1.92 -12.48
N GLY A 96 -9.83 -0.74 -12.50
CA GLY A 96 -11.25 -0.58 -12.17
C GLY A 96 -12.17 -1.23 -13.21
N SER A 97 -11.74 -1.26 -14.48
CA SER A 97 -12.39 -2.04 -15.54
C SER A 97 -11.44 -2.40 -16.70
N GLY A 98 -11.41 -3.69 -17.04
CA GLY A 98 -11.23 -4.33 -18.36
C GLY A 98 -10.12 -3.93 -19.35
N ARG A 99 -9.35 -2.85 -19.15
CA ARG A 99 -8.36 -2.40 -20.14
C ARG A 99 -7.07 -3.23 -20.12
N TYR A 100 -6.51 -3.46 -18.93
CA TYR A 100 -5.32 -4.29 -18.73
C TYR A 100 -5.44 -5.01 -17.38
N GLY A 101 -5.48 -6.34 -17.41
CA GLY A 101 -5.39 -7.19 -16.23
C GLY A 101 -4.07 -7.95 -16.27
N GLY A 102 -3.00 -7.37 -15.74
CA GLY A 102 -1.72 -8.05 -15.67
C GLY A 102 -0.54 -7.10 -15.50
N VAL A 103 0.66 -7.68 -15.42
CA VAL A 103 1.91 -6.96 -15.10
C VAL A 103 2.85 -6.78 -16.30
N ALA A 104 2.42 -7.16 -17.50
CA ALA A 104 3.26 -7.15 -18.70
C ALA A 104 3.93 -5.79 -19.00
N PRO A 105 3.27 -4.62 -18.82
CA PRO A 105 3.94 -3.32 -19.00
C PRO A 105 5.17 -3.11 -18.12
N LEU A 106 5.29 -3.84 -17.02
CA LEU A 106 6.34 -3.66 -16.02
C LEU A 106 7.62 -4.43 -16.37
N ALA A 107 7.64 -5.21 -17.46
CA ALA A 107 8.77 -6.04 -17.87
C ALA A 107 10.13 -5.31 -17.94
N SER A 108 10.11 -4.01 -18.24
CA SER A 108 11.32 -3.20 -18.38
C SER A 108 11.78 -2.49 -17.09
N LEU A 109 11.13 -2.70 -15.95
CA LEU A 109 11.42 -1.94 -14.71
C LEU A 109 12.64 -2.45 -13.92
N GLY A 110 13.46 -3.34 -14.48
CA GLY A 110 14.63 -3.86 -13.78
C GLY A 110 14.21 -4.60 -12.50
N LYS A 111 15.08 -4.65 -11.49
CA LYS A 111 14.81 -5.26 -10.17
C LYS A 111 13.88 -4.45 -9.24
N LEU A 112 13.11 -3.49 -9.75
CA LEU A 112 12.24 -2.66 -8.93
C LEU A 112 11.26 -3.52 -8.11
N PRO A 113 11.12 -3.29 -6.80
CA PRO A 113 10.07 -3.90 -6.00
C PRO A 113 8.68 -3.41 -6.44
N VAL A 114 7.77 -4.34 -6.70
CA VAL A 114 6.40 -4.04 -7.15
C VAL A 114 5.38 -4.71 -6.23
N ILE A 115 4.57 -3.91 -5.54
CA ILE A 115 3.43 -4.40 -4.76
C ILE A 115 2.20 -4.44 -5.66
N VAL A 116 1.48 -5.56 -5.59
CA VAL A 116 0.24 -5.83 -6.31
C VAL A 116 -0.76 -6.55 -5.39
N ALA A 117 -2.06 -6.34 -5.59
CA ALA A 117 -3.08 -7.15 -4.93
C ALA A 117 -3.22 -8.52 -5.61
N GLU A 118 -3.39 -9.59 -4.85
CA GLU A 118 -3.80 -10.88 -5.43
C GLU A 118 -5.25 -10.81 -5.96
N PRO A 119 -5.57 -11.49 -7.08
CA PRO A 119 -4.78 -12.47 -7.82
C PRO A 119 -3.94 -11.87 -8.96
N ALA A 120 -3.77 -10.55 -9.05
CA ALA A 120 -3.13 -9.90 -10.22
C ALA A 120 -1.69 -10.38 -10.51
N ALA A 121 -1.02 -10.99 -9.52
CA ALA A 121 0.31 -11.58 -9.65
C ALA A 121 0.33 -13.11 -9.87
N ALA A 122 -0.79 -13.80 -9.64
CA ALA A 122 -0.84 -15.27 -9.55
C ALA A 122 -0.47 -15.96 -10.88
N SER A 123 -0.41 -15.23 -11.98
CA SER A 123 -0.12 -15.72 -13.33
C SER A 123 1.16 -15.18 -13.95
N SER A 124 1.97 -14.40 -13.23
CA SER A 124 3.08 -13.66 -13.84
C SER A 124 4.35 -13.68 -12.98
N GLN A 125 4.92 -14.87 -12.80
CA GLN A 125 6.34 -14.97 -12.50
C GLN A 125 7.11 -14.56 -13.76
N MET A 126 7.62 -13.33 -13.77
CA MET A 126 8.47 -12.88 -14.85
C MET A 126 9.89 -13.36 -14.53
N GLU A 127 10.32 -14.41 -15.22
CA GLU A 127 11.64 -15.01 -15.01
C GLU A 127 12.71 -14.20 -15.75
N GLY A 128 13.72 -13.73 -15.02
CA GLY A 128 14.84 -12.98 -15.58
C GLY A 128 15.70 -12.35 -14.48
N ALA A 129 17.02 -12.37 -14.66
CA ALA A 129 17.96 -11.83 -13.67
C ALA A 129 17.79 -10.32 -13.41
N ASP A 130 17.14 -9.61 -14.34
CA ASP A 130 16.84 -8.18 -14.27
C ASP A 130 15.34 -7.87 -14.34
N ALA A 131 14.49 -8.82 -13.98
CA ALA A 131 13.03 -8.62 -13.92
C ALA A 131 12.58 -7.98 -12.59
N PRO A 132 11.42 -7.30 -12.56
CA PRO A 132 10.85 -6.74 -11.35
C PRO A 132 10.52 -7.81 -10.33
N ARG A 133 10.62 -7.43 -9.06
CA ARG A 133 10.31 -8.32 -7.94
C ARG A 133 8.89 -8.04 -7.48
N PHE A 134 7.98 -8.96 -7.77
CA PHE A 134 6.59 -8.84 -7.38
C PHE A 134 6.36 -9.30 -5.94
N TYR A 135 5.58 -8.51 -5.20
CA TYR A 135 5.15 -8.74 -3.83
C TYR A 135 3.62 -8.80 -3.81
N PRO A 136 3.01 -9.97 -4.11
CA PRO A 136 1.57 -10.15 -4.06
C PRO A 136 1.04 -10.09 -2.64
N MET A 137 0.04 -9.24 -2.43
CA MET A 137 -0.56 -9.01 -1.13
C MET A 137 -2.01 -9.51 -1.12
N GLN A 138 -2.34 -10.30 -0.10
CA GLN A 138 -3.69 -10.65 0.30
C GLN A 138 -4.15 -9.72 1.43
N THR A 139 -5.44 -9.78 1.75
CA THR A 139 -6.02 -9.04 2.88
C THR A 139 -5.22 -9.28 4.16
N TRP A 140 -4.88 -8.20 4.86
CA TRP A 140 -4.08 -8.19 6.10
C TRP A 140 -2.61 -8.53 5.96
N ASP A 141 -2.14 -8.89 4.76
CA ASP A 141 -0.71 -9.01 4.53
C ASP A 141 -0.01 -7.68 4.83
N THR A 142 1.18 -7.79 5.41
CA THR A 142 2.03 -6.65 5.68
C THR A 142 3.40 -6.80 5.01
N LEU A 143 3.89 -5.70 4.45
CA LEU A 143 5.24 -5.58 3.90
C LEU A 143 5.97 -4.48 4.63
N HIS A 144 7.17 -4.78 5.13
CA HIS A 144 8.05 -3.81 5.75
C HIS A 144 9.20 -3.49 4.81
N LEU A 145 9.42 -2.21 4.54
CA LEU A 145 10.53 -1.72 3.76
C LEU A 145 11.34 -0.72 4.58
N ARG A 146 12.66 -0.83 4.54
CA ARG A 146 13.57 0.11 5.18
C ARG A 146 14.59 0.63 4.18
N LYS A 147 14.85 1.94 4.24
CA LYS A 147 15.90 2.65 3.50
C LYS A 147 16.61 3.59 4.47
N GLY A 148 17.79 3.20 4.92
CA GLY A 148 18.49 3.91 6.01
C GLY A 148 17.65 3.96 7.30
N LYS A 149 17.31 5.19 7.75
CA LYS A 149 16.45 5.45 8.93
C LYS A 149 14.96 5.53 8.59
N THR A 150 14.61 5.64 7.32
CA THR A 150 13.24 5.72 6.85
C THR A 150 12.64 4.32 6.78
N ARG A 151 11.41 4.19 7.26
CA ARG A 151 10.63 2.96 7.26
C ARG A 151 9.32 3.19 6.54
N LEU A 152 8.89 2.17 5.82
CA LEU A 152 7.57 2.04 5.25
C LEU A 152 6.96 0.72 5.74
N ARG A 153 5.76 0.79 6.29
CA ARG A 153 4.90 -0.38 6.46
C ARG A 153 3.72 -0.26 5.49
N VAL A 154 3.55 -1.28 4.65
CA VAL A 154 2.38 -1.43 3.79
C VAL A 154 1.48 -2.49 4.39
N THR A 155 0.19 -2.19 4.53
CA THR A 155 -0.83 -3.16 4.95
C THR A 155 -1.93 -3.21 3.92
N ALA A 156 -2.21 -4.37 3.35
CA ALA A 156 -3.36 -4.58 2.48
C ALA A 156 -4.63 -4.65 3.33
N LEU A 157 -5.62 -3.81 3.02
CA LEU A 157 -6.86 -3.68 3.79
C LEU A 157 -8.05 -4.31 3.06
N PRO A 158 -8.98 -4.95 3.79
CA PRO A 158 -10.18 -5.53 3.19
C PRO A 158 -11.12 -4.47 2.63
N GLY A 159 -11.86 -4.86 1.60
CA GLY A 159 -13.07 -4.18 1.18
C GLY A 159 -14.26 -4.46 2.07
N GLN A 160 -15.40 -3.92 1.67
CA GLN A 160 -16.67 -4.28 2.29
C GLN A 160 -17.00 -5.74 1.95
N PRO A 161 -17.81 -6.43 2.77
CA PRO A 161 -18.32 -7.75 2.40
C PRO A 161 -18.96 -7.71 1.01
N GLY A 162 -18.50 -8.58 0.10
CA GLY A 162 -18.97 -8.65 -1.28
C GLY A 162 -18.24 -7.74 -2.28
N THR A 163 -17.20 -7.00 -1.87
CA THR A 163 -16.34 -6.23 -2.78
C THR A 163 -14.97 -6.90 -2.99
N ALA A 164 -13.95 -6.15 -3.41
CA ALA A 164 -12.61 -6.68 -3.66
C ALA A 164 -11.95 -7.23 -2.37
N ASN A 165 -11.20 -8.33 -2.50
CA ASN A 165 -10.43 -8.92 -1.38
C ASN A 165 -9.49 -7.87 -0.75
N VAL A 166 -8.81 -7.08 -1.59
CA VAL A 166 -7.98 -5.95 -1.16
C VAL A 166 -8.58 -4.67 -1.72
N ALA A 167 -9.21 -3.87 -0.86
CA ALA A 167 -9.80 -2.58 -1.24
C ALA A 167 -8.79 -1.44 -1.28
N GLY A 168 -7.61 -1.63 -0.69
CA GLY A 168 -6.55 -0.65 -0.73
C GLY A 168 -5.39 -0.98 0.17
N PHE A 169 -4.40 -0.09 0.19
CA PHE A 169 -3.17 -0.25 0.94
C PHE A 169 -2.99 0.91 1.91
N MET A 170 -2.79 0.60 3.18
CA MET A 170 -2.31 1.57 4.17
C MET A 170 -0.79 1.65 4.08
N LEU A 171 -0.27 2.81 3.72
CA LEU A 171 1.14 3.17 3.72
C LEU A 171 1.43 3.97 4.99
N GLU A 172 2.18 3.39 5.91
CA GLU A 172 2.74 4.11 7.05
C GLU A 172 4.22 4.43 6.78
N VAL A 173 4.48 5.65 6.31
CA VAL A 173 5.83 6.16 6.06
C VAL A 173 6.32 6.93 7.28
N GLY A 174 7.54 6.66 7.74
CA GLY A 174 8.03 7.28 8.96
C GLY A 174 9.42 6.85 9.37
N ASN A 175 9.70 7.06 10.64
CA ASN A 175 10.87 6.56 11.35
C ASN A 175 10.46 6.12 12.76
N SER A 176 11.41 5.92 13.67
CA SER A 176 11.11 5.49 15.04
C SER A 176 10.32 6.49 15.89
N TRP A 177 10.17 7.74 15.46
CA TRP A 177 9.59 8.82 16.27
C TRP A 177 8.32 9.44 15.69
N ALA A 178 8.14 9.33 14.38
CA ALA A 178 7.00 9.92 13.70
C ALA A 178 6.65 9.13 12.44
N SER A 179 5.36 9.05 12.12
CA SER A 179 4.86 8.49 10.87
C SER A 179 3.68 9.26 10.31
N TYR A 180 3.48 9.12 9.01
CA TYR A 180 2.34 9.64 8.26
C TYR A 180 1.65 8.47 7.57
N ARG A 181 0.31 8.41 7.65
CA ARG A 181 -0.49 7.30 7.14
C ARG A 181 -1.27 7.73 5.91
N LEU A 182 -0.92 7.17 4.76
CA LEU A 182 -1.64 7.37 3.50
C LEU A 182 -2.39 6.10 3.13
N TYR A 183 -3.65 6.21 2.74
CA TYR A 183 -4.40 5.11 2.16
C TYR A 183 -4.40 5.24 0.64
N VAL A 184 -4.05 4.18 -0.08
CA VAL A 184 -4.15 4.10 -1.54
C VAL A 184 -5.29 3.14 -1.86
N SER A 185 -6.39 3.67 -2.39
CA SER A 185 -7.57 2.86 -2.69
C SER A 185 -7.43 2.11 -4.01
N CYS A 186 -7.90 0.86 -4.03
CA CYS A 186 -8.09 0.04 -5.21
C CYS A 186 -9.52 0.19 -5.78
N GLU A 187 -10.42 0.86 -5.07
CA GLU A 187 -11.84 0.94 -5.40
C GLU A 187 -12.18 2.35 -5.90
N GLN A 188 -13.04 2.45 -6.92
CA GLN A 188 -13.70 3.71 -7.21
C GLN A 188 -14.77 3.97 -6.16
N LEU A 189 -14.64 5.10 -5.46
CA LEU A 189 -15.59 5.50 -4.42
C LEU A 189 -16.49 6.61 -4.95
N GLY A 190 -17.79 6.48 -4.69
CA GLY A 190 -18.73 7.59 -4.82
C GLY A 190 -18.45 8.72 -3.83
N ALA A 191 -19.06 9.89 -4.03
CA ALA A 191 -18.86 11.05 -3.15
C ALA A 191 -19.22 10.76 -1.68
N ASP A 192 -20.33 10.06 -1.45
CA ASP A 192 -20.79 9.69 -0.10
C ASP A 192 -19.86 8.67 0.57
N GLU A 193 -19.39 7.68 -0.19
CA GLU A 193 -18.45 6.65 0.29
C GLU A 193 -17.09 7.25 0.65
N ALA A 194 -16.63 8.23 -0.15
CA ALA A 194 -15.44 9.00 0.15
C ALA A 194 -15.59 9.79 1.47
N GLY A 195 -16.77 10.39 1.70
CA GLY A 195 -17.08 11.06 2.97
C GLY A 195 -17.07 10.13 4.19
N ALA A 196 -17.43 8.86 4.02
CA ALA A 196 -17.40 7.85 5.09
C ALA A 196 -16.00 7.26 5.34
N LEU A 197 -15.03 7.50 4.46
CA LEU A 197 -13.71 6.85 4.50
C LEU A 197 -12.94 7.14 5.79
N ALA A 198 -13.06 8.36 6.33
CA ALA A 198 -12.42 8.74 7.60
C ALA A 198 -12.92 7.89 8.79
N GLN A 199 -14.17 7.43 8.75
CA GLN A 199 -14.75 6.56 9.77
C GLN A 199 -14.25 5.12 9.61
N ARG A 200 -14.10 4.65 8.36
CA ARG A 200 -13.60 3.30 8.03
C ARG A 200 -12.11 3.13 8.32
N LEU A 201 -11.33 4.21 8.20
CA LEU A 201 -9.86 4.20 8.32
C LEU A 201 -9.38 5.09 9.47
N PRO A 202 -9.69 4.74 10.74
CA PRO A 202 -9.30 5.57 11.87
C PRO A 202 -7.78 5.68 11.94
N GLY A 203 -7.29 6.92 11.75
CA GLY A 203 -5.88 7.25 11.84
C GLY A 203 -5.13 7.38 10.52
N ALA A 204 -5.79 7.15 9.37
CA ALA A 204 -5.29 7.64 8.08
C ALA A 204 -5.27 9.18 8.07
N ASP A 205 -4.23 9.77 7.50
CA ASP A 205 -4.10 11.22 7.37
C ASP A 205 -4.55 11.70 5.98
N LEU A 206 -4.33 10.86 4.97
CA LEU A 206 -4.60 11.14 3.56
C LEU A 206 -5.12 9.89 2.86
N ALA A 207 -5.98 10.05 1.86
CA ALA A 207 -6.32 9.01 0.90
C ALA A 207 -6.02 9.46 -0.54
N LEU A 208 -5.48 8.54 -1.34
CA LEU A 208 -5.41 8.58 -2.78
C LEU A 208 -6.48 7.65 -3.34
N LEU A 209 -7.40 8.19 -4.11
CA LEU A 209 -8.51 7.48 -4.73
C LEU A 209 -8.29 7.42 -6.25
N PRO A 210 -8.68 6.31 -6.91
CA PRO A 210 -8.75 6.25 -8.36
C PRO A 210 -9.64 7.36 -8.91
N ASP A 211 -9.21 7.96 -10.02
CA ASP A 211 -10.00 8.94 -10.77
C ASP A 211 -10.82 8.22 -11.85
N PRO A 212 -12.15 8.42 -11.91
CA PRO A 212 -12.99 7.89 -12.98
C PRO A 212 -12.52 8.27 -14.38
N GLU A 213 -11.95 9.48 -14.56
CA GLU A 213 -11.41 9.95 -15.83
C GLU A 213 -9.99 9.45 -16.11
N ARG A 214 -9.34 8.78 -15.13
CA ARG A 214 -8.02 8.16 -15.22
C ARG A 214 -6.88 9.14 -15.53
N LYS A 215 -7.09 10.43 -15.28
CA LYS A 215 -6.11 11.49 -15.58
C LYS A 215 -5.22 11.78 -14.38
N ALA A 216 -5.79 11.87 -13.18
CA ALA A 216 -5.04 12.21 -11.98
C ALA A 216 -5.72 11.63 -10.74
N PRO A 217 -5.03 10.88 -9.87
CA PRO A 217 -5.63 10.36 -8.65
C PRO A 217 -6.28 11.48 -7.82
N LEU A 218 -7.40 11.19 -7.17
CA LEU A 218 -8.05 12.14 -6.28
C LEU A 218 -7.42 12.05 -4.90
N LEU A 219 -7.13 13.20 -4.31
CA LEU A 219 -6.60 13.34 -2.96
C LEU A 219 -7.73 13.75 -2.02
N LEU A 220 -7.86 13.02 -0.92
CA LEU A 220 -8.82 13.29 0.15
C LEU A 220 -8.06 13.38 1.48
N ALA A 221 -8.10 14.56 2.11
CA ALA A 221 -7.60 14.70 3.47
C ALA A 221 -8.56 13.99 4.43
N LEU A 222 -8.03 13.06 5.23
CA LEU A 222 -8.82 12.25 6.17
C LEU A 222 -8.67 12.68 7.63
N GLN A 223 -7.90 13.75 7.88
CA GLN A 223 -7.48 14.17 9.23
C GLN A 223 -8.56 13.92 10.29
N ARG A 224 -8.10 13.25 11.37
CA ARG A 224 -8.73 13.14 12.70
C ARG A 224 -9.54 14.40 12.93
N ALA A 225 -10.86 14.27 13.03
CA ALA A 225 -11.79 15.32 13.42
C ALA A 225 -11.07 16.52 14.05
N ALA A 226 -10.70 17.51 13.23
CA ALA A 226 -10.56 18.85 13.74
C ALA A 226 -11.92 19.08 14.41
N ARG A 227 -11.91 19.32 15.73
CA ARG A 227 -13.10 19.59 16.53
C ARG A 227 -14.07 20.38 15.64
N PRO A 228 -15.26 19.84 15.34
CA PRO A 228 -16.08 20.39 14.26
C PRO A 228 -16.27 21.88 14.52
N ALA A 229 -15.64 22.71 13.70
CA ALA A 229 -16.07 24.09 13.58
C ALA A 229 -17.50 23.98 13.03
N ALA A 230 -18.45 24.64 13.70
CA ALA A 230 -19.85 24.60 13.34
C ALA A 230 -20.02 24.89 11.83
N GLY A 231 -20.49 23.90 11.07
CA GLY A 231 -20.66 23.98 9.60
C GLY A 231 -19.99 22.85 8.80
N ASN A 232 -20.04 21.61 9.28
CA ASN A 232 -19.30 20.44 8.81
C ASN A 232 -19.61 20.06 7.33
N LEU A 233 -18.91 20.66 6.38
CA LEU A 233 -18.83 20.17 5.00
C LEU A 233 -17.86 18.99 4.99
N ALA A 234 -18.33 17.80 4.58
CA ALA A 234 -17.46 16.65 4.38
C ALA A 234 -16.30 17.03 3.44
N ALA A 235 -15.07 16.63 3.80
CA ALA A 235 -13.91 16.87 2.94
C ALA A 235 -14.17 16.22 1.57
N LYS A 236 -14.09 17.02 0.50
CA LYS A 236 -14.34 16.56 -0.87
C LYS A 236 -13.02 16.13 -1.51
N PRO A 237 -12.97 14.98 -2.21
CA PRO A 237 -11.81 14.61 -3.00
C PRO A 237 -11.49 15.68 -4.05
N ALA A 238 -10.21 16.00 -4.21
CA ALA A 238 -9.71 16.95 -5.19
C ALA A 238 -8.63 16.31 -6.05
N ALA A 239 -8.55 16.64 -7.34
CA ALA A 239 -7.52 16.09 -8.22
C ALA A 239 -6.11 16.42 -7.71
N LEU A 240 -5.23 15.41 -7.69
CA LEU A 240 -3.81 15.61 -7.41
C LEU A 240 -3.16 16.40 -8.55
N THR A 241 -2.29 17.36 -8.20
CA THR A 241 -1.59 18.21 -9.16
C THR A 241 -0.08 18.03 -9.07
N GLU A 242 0.65 18.57 -10.04
CA GLU A 242 2.13 18.57 -10.06
C GLU A 242 2.73 19.39 -8.90
N ALA A 243 2.03 20.44 -8.47
CA ALA A 243 2.39 21.19 -7.26
C ALA A 243 2.40 20.28 -6.02
N GLY A 244 1.49 19.30 -6.01
CA GLY A 244 1.39 18.27 -4.99
C GLY A 244 0.82 18.75 -3.66
N HIS A 245 0.85 17.82 -2.71
CA HIS A 245 0.43 18.00 -1.34
C HIS A 245 1.61 17.69 -0.41
N ALA A 246 2.06 18.71 0.33
CA ALA A 246 3.09 18.53 1.34
C ALA A 246 2.47 18.03 2.65
N PHE A 247 3.15 17.11 3.35
CA PHE A 247 2.71 16.58 4.62
C PHE A 247 3.86 16.49 5.62
N LYS A 248 3.51 16.42 6.90
CA LYS A 248 4.47 16.28 8.01
C LYS A 248 4.14 15.01 8.80
N ALA A 249 5.14 14.18 9.05
CA ALA A 249 4.98 13.01 9.91
C ALA A 249 4.59 13.44 11.33
N LEU A 250 3.68 12.67 11.93
CA LEU A 250 3.12 12.92 13.26
C LEU A 250 3.77 11.97 14.26
N LYS A 251 4.00 12.44 15.50
CA LYS A 251 4.40 11.53 16.59
C LYS A 251 3.26 10.55 16.85
N ARG A 252 3.56 9.25 16.85
CA ARG A 252 2.58 8.15 17.03
C ARG A 252 3.16 7.09 17.96
#